data_AF-A0A0C3DGY3-F1
#
_entry.id   AF-A0A0C3DGY3-F1
#
_cell.length_a   1.000
_cell.length_b   1.000
_cell.length_c   1.000
_cell.angle_alpha   90.00
_cell.angle_beta   90.00
_cell.angle_gamma   90.00
#
_symmetry.space_group_name_H-M   'P 1'
#
loop_
_entity.id
_entity.type
_entity.pdbx_description
1 polymer ?
#
loop_
_entity_poly.entity_id
_entity_poly.type
_entity_poly.pdbx_seq_one_letter_code
_entity_poly.pdbx_strand_id
1 'polypeptide(L)'
;MTPASSSLDGAVGTTYAYPESHTCDFYRSCQYRGNYGENCGLIVSCNTVPVHLRDVHGIVDLSRSDPVVCQWSGCGMSFSRHNIIRHIREGHLFHLR
;
A
#
# COMPACT_ATOMS: atom_id res chain seq x y z
N MET A 1 38.23 12.72 2.94
CA MET A 1 38.32 14.09 3.51
C MET A 1 37.14 14.88 3.00
N THR A 2 36.20 15.26 3.85
CA THR A 2 35.24 16.36 3.62
C THR A 2 35.80 17.58 4.36
N PRO A 3 35.64 18.84 3.88
CA PRO A 3 34.36 19.54 4.02
C PRO A 3 33.98 20.64 2.98
N ALA A 4 32.67 20.87 2.91
CA ALA A 4 31.89 22.12 2.86
C ALA A 4 32.29 23.32 1.97
N SER A 5 31.31 23.81 1.19
CA SER A 5 30.60 25.11 1.34
C SER A 5 30.20 25.62 -0.05
N SER A 6 28.93 25.65 -0.45
CA SER A 6 27.84 26.59 -0.08
C SER A 6 27.59 27.57 -1.22
N SER A 7 26.40 27.52 -1.83
CA SER A 7 25.53 28.68 -2.04
C SER A 7 24.36 28.29 -2.93
N LEU A 8 23.15 28.30 -2.36
CA LEU A 8 21.91 28.38 -3.11
C LEU A 8 21.14 29.55 -2.50
N ASP A 9 21.29 30.71 -3.10
CA ASP A 9 20.43 31.86 -2.84
C ASP A 9 19.10 31.65 -3.56
N GLY A 10 18.01 31.78 -2.81
CA GLY A 10 16.72 32.24 -3.30
C GLY A 10 15.94 31.33 -4.25
N ALA A 11 14.87 30.72 -3.75
CA ALA A 11 13.53 30.87 -4.35
C ALA A 11 12.46 30.14 -3.53
N VAL A 12 11.63 30.97 -2.88
CA VAL A 12 10.18 30.85 -2.63
C VAL A 12 9.57 29.46 -2.39
N GLY A 13 9.00 29.31 -1.20
CA GLY A 13 8.16 28.17 -0.85
C GLY A 13 6.90 28.10 -1.71
N THR A 14 6.68 26.94 -2.31
CA THR A 14 5.34 26.42 -2.57
C THR A 14 5.24 25.04 -1.90
N THR A 15 4.74 25.04 -0.67
CA THR A 15 3.81 24.00 -0.19
C THR A 15 2.80 23.80 -1.33
N TYR A 16 2.60 22.66 -1.96
CA TYR A 16 2.30 21.32 -1.46
C TYR A 16 2.94 20.35 -2.46
N ALA A 17 3.68 19.34 -2.00
CA ALA A 17 4.03 18.21 -2.85
C ALA A 17 2.71 17.59 -3.33
N TYR A 18 2.30 17.91 -4.55
CA TYR A 18 1.35 17.10 -5.30
C TYR A 18 1.83 15.67 -5.15
N PRO A 19 1.00 14.72 -4.67
CA PRO A 19 1.42 13.33 -4.68
C PRO A 19 1.71 13.02 -6.15
N GLU A 20 2.99 12.83 -6.46
CA GLU A 20 3.43 12.36 -7.77
C GLU A 20 2.48 11.24 -8.14
N SER A 21 1.71 11.45 -9.20
CA SER A 21 0.65 10.53 -9.59
C SER A 21 1.33 9.24 -9.96
N HIS A 22 1.41 8.35 -8.98
CA HIS A 22 2.14 7.13 -9.09
C HIS A 22 1.35 6.23 -10.03
N THR A 23 1.74 6.24 -11.32
CA THR A 23 1.20 5.39 -12.37
C THR A 23 1.82 4.01 -12.24
N CYS A 24 1.41 3.29 -11.19
CA CYS A 24 1.67 1.85 -11.11
C CYS A 24 0.68 1.16 -12.05
N ASP A 25 1.18 0.70 -13.20
CA ASP A 25 0.46 -0.17 -14.14
C ASP A 25 0.60 -1.67 -13.79
N PHE A 26 0.94 -1.98 -12.54
CA PHE A 26 1.01 -3.36 -12.07
C PHE A 26 -0.38 -3.84 -11.66
N TYR A 27 -1.01 -4.57 -12.56
CA TYR A 27 -2.29 -5.25 -12.34
C TYR A 27 -2.06 -6.71 -11.95
N ARG A 28 -2.71 -7.18 -10.88
CA ARG A 28 -2.71 -8.60 -10.49
C ARG A 28 -4.08 -9.04 -10.02
N SER A 29 -4.34 -10.34 -10.12
CA SER A 29 -5.50 -10.94 -9.47
C SER A 29 -5.31 -10.92 -7.95
N CYS A 30 -6.34 -10.44 -7.25
CA CYS A 30 -6.40 -10.45 -5.80
C CYS A 30 -6.46 -11.90 -5.33
N GLN A 31 -5.49 -12.34 -4.53
CA GLN A 31 -5.50 -13.67 -3.92
C GLN A 31 -5.81 -13.59 -2.41
N TYR A 32 -6.42 -12.49 -1.98
CA TYR A 32 -6.96 -12.37 -0.63
C TYR A 32 -8.11 -13.37 -0.48
N ARG A 33 -8.06 -14.14 0.61
CA ARG A 33 -9.09 -15.14 0.90
C ARG A 33 -10.27 -14.46 1.58
N GLY A 34 -11.46 -14.70 1.04
CA GLY A 34 -12.70 -14.27 1.66
C GLY A 34 -13.04 -15.10 2.90
N ASN A 35 -14.13 -14.73 3.57
CA ASN A 35 -14.61 -15.42 4.76
C ASN A 35 -14.96 -16.91 4.50
N TYR A 36 -15.21 -17.25 3.24
CA TYR A 36 -15.50 -18.62 2.79
C TYR A 36 -14.27 -19.39 2.29
N GLY A 37 -13.05 -18.87 2.47
CA GLY A 37 -11.79 -19.55 2.13
C GLY A 37 -11.37 -19.44 0.66
N GLU A 38 -12.27 -19.01 -0.23
CA GLU A 38 -11.99 -18.84 -1.66
C GLU A 38 -11.13 -17.59 -1.93
N ASN A 39 -10.29 -17.68 -2.96
CA ASN A 39 -9.50 -16.56 -3.46
C ASN A 39 -10.41 -15.56 -4.20
N CYS A 40 -10.23 -14.26 -3.94
CA CYS A 40 -11.04 -13.20 -4.55
C CYS A 40 -11.06 -13.20 -6.09
N GLY A 41 -9.90 -13.26 -6.73
CA GLY A 41 -9.74 -13.30 -8.19
C GLY A 41 -9.89 -11.96 -8.93
N LEU A 42 -10.46 -10.92 -8.31
CA LEU A 42 -10.64 -9.61 -8.96
C LEU A 42 -9.31 -8.93 -9.28
N ILE A 43 -9.24 -8.24 -10.43
CA ILE A 43 -8.04 -7.51 -10.84
C ILE A 43 -7.89 -6.22 -10.02
N VAL A 44 -6.73 -6.06 -9.40
CA VAL A 44 -6.37 -4.90 -8.59
C VAL A 44 -5.03 -4.32 -9.03
N SER A 45 -4.82 -3.03 -8.80
CA SER A 45 -3.56 -2.32 -8.99
C SER A 45 -3.14 -1.65 -7.67
N CYS A 46 -1.95 -1.04 -7.62
CA CYS A 46 -1.50 -0.31 -6.42
C CYS A 46 -2.48 0.78 -6.00
N ASN A 47 -3.20 1.36 -6.96
CA ASN A 47 -4.09 2.49 -6.73
C ASN A 47 -5.49 2.01 -6.33
N THR A 48 -5.96 0.88 -6.88
CA THR A 48 -7.30 0.35 -6.56
C THR A 48 -7.32 -0.56 -5.34
N VAL A 49 -6.18 -1.15 -4.94
CA VAL A 49 -6.12 -2.11 -3.83
C VAL A 49 -6.67 -1.59 -2.49
N PRO A 50 -6.46 -0.33 -2.06
CA PRO A 50 -7.00 0.13 -0.78
C PRO A 50 -8.53 0.20 -0.78
N VAL A 51 -9.10 0.65 -1.89
CA VAL A 51 -10.56 0.72 -2.09
C VAL A 51 -11.13 -0.69 -2.17
N HIS A 52 -10.51 -1.55 -2.97
CA HIS A 52 -10.90 -2.95 -3.13
C HIS A 52 -10.92 -3.73 -1.82
N LEU A 53 -9.86 -3.65 -1.00
CA LEU A 53 -9.80 -4.36 0.28
C LEU A 53 -10.87 -3.90 1.26
N ARG A 54 -11.22 -2.62 1.22
CA ARG A 54 -12.33 -2.08 2.01
C ARG A 54 -13.68 -2.61 1.51
N ASP A 55 -13.98 -2.44 0.22
CA ASP A 55 -15.31 -2.69 -0.31
C ASP A 55 -15.61 -4.19 -0.47
N VAL A 56 -14.59 -5.00 -0.78
CA VAL A 56 -14.73 -6.43 -1.09
C VAL A 56 -14.37 -7.30 0.12
N HIS A 57 -13.37 -6.91 0.91
CA HIS A 57 -12.87 -7.71 2.04
C HIS A 57 -13.19 -7.13 3.42
N GLY A 58 -13.89 -6.00 3.48
CA GLY A 58 -14.30 -5.41 4.76
C GLY A 58 -13.12 -5.00 5.64
N ILE A 59 -11.94 -4.75 5.04
CA ILE A 59 -10.76 -4.25 5.76
C ILE A 59 -10.96 -2.75 6.00
N VAL A 60 -11.97 -2.43 6.82
CA VAL A 60 -12.40 -1.09 7.20
C VAL A 60 -12.34 -0.93 8.71
N ASP A 61 -12.12 0.29 9.16
CA ASP A 61 -12.32 0.69 10.56
C ASP A 61 -11.70 -0.20 11.64
N LEU A 62 -10.60 -0.86 11.31
CA LEU A 62 -9.80 -1.60 12.28
C LEU A 62 -9.27 -0.60 13.31
N SER A 63 -9.39 -0.93 14.60
CA SER A 63 -8.88 -0.05 15.64
C SER A 63 -7.37 0.10 15.48
N ARG A 64 -6.79 1.22 15.96
CA ARG A 64 -5.34 1.44 15.88
C ARG A 64 -4.52 0.33 16.55
N SER A 65 -5.14 -0.36 17.52
CA SER A 65 -4.50 -1.36 18.35
C SER A 65 -4.73 -2.78 17.86
N ASP A 66 -5.70 -3.01 16.96
CA ASP A 66 -6.01 -4.35 16.48
C ASP A 66 -5.09 -4.75 15.32
N PRO A 67 -4.29 -5.82 15.49
CA PRO A 67 -3.48 -6.34 14.41
C PRO A 67 -4.38 -6.94 13.32
N VAL A 68 -4.05 -6.63 12.07
CA VAL A 68 -4.72 -7.16 10.89
C VAL A 68 -3.89 -8.31 10.36
N VAL A 69 -4.48 -9.51 10.30
CA VAL A 69 -3.83 -10.66 9.67
C VAL A 69 -4.05 -10.60 8.17
N CYS A 70 -2.96 -10.61 7.41
CA CYS A 70 -3.02 -10.66 5.95
C CYS A 70 -3.50 -12.05 5.50
N GLN A 71 -4.72 -12.10 4.96
CA GLN A 71 -5.32 -13.32 4.41
C GLN A 71 -5.00 -13.54 2.92
N TRP A 72 -3.96 -12.87 2.40
CA TRP A 72 -3.44 -13.20 1.08
C TRP A 72 -2.95 -14.64 1.07
N SER A 73 -3.26 -15.38 0.01
CA SER A 73 -2.89 -16.80 -0.10
C SER A 73 -1.38 -17.00 0.13
N GLY A 74 -1.04 -17.70 1.21
CA GLY A 74 0.35 -18.00 1.60
C GLY A 74 1.06 -16.93 2.44
N CYS A 75 0.36 -15.88 2.90
CA CYS A 75 0.97 -14.82 3.72
C CYS A 75 0.82 -15.06 5.23
N GLY A 76 -0.37 -14.81 5.80
CA GLY A 76 -0.63 -15.02 7.23
C GLY A 76 0.10 -14.06 8.19
N MET A 77 0.86 -13.09 7.69
CA MET A 77 1.57 -12.11 8.53
C MET A 77 0.61 -11.08 9.14
N SER A 78 0.89 -10.64 10.37
CA SER A 78 0.12 -9.62 11.07
C SER A 78 0.76 -8.23 10.96
N PHE A 79 -0.06 -7.23 10.69
CA PHE A 79 0.38 -5.85 10.53
C PHE A 79 -0.55 -4.89 11.27
N SER A 80 -0.04 -3.70 11.61
CA SER A 80 -0.91 -2.60 11.98
C SER A 80 -1.76 -2.17 10.79
N ARG A 81 -2.93 -1.54 11.06
CA ARG A 81 -3.83 -1.02 10.02
C ARG A 81 -3.14 -0.15 8.96
N HIS A 82 -2.18 0.67 9.36
CA HIS A 82 -1.47 1.56 8.44
C HIS A 82 -0.46 0.81 7.55
N ASN A 83 0.01 -0.35 8.00
CA ASN A 83 1.03 -1.13 7.32
C ASN A 83 0.46 -2.20 6.39
N ILE A 84 -0.80 -2.64 6.57
CA ILE A 84 -1.38 -3.70 5.74
C ILE A 84 -1.44 -3.34 4.24
N ILE A 85 -1.81 -2.10 3.91
CA ILE A 85 -1.89 -1.65 2.52
C ILE A 85 -0.49 -1.61 1.88
N ARG A 86 0.49 -1.11 2.62
CA ARG A 86 1.89 -1.08 2.18
C ARG A 86 2.40 -2.50 1.95
N HIS A 87 2.18 -3.38 2.91
CA HIS A 87 2.54 -4.79 2.83
C HIS A 87 1.94 -5.45 1.58
N ILE A 88 0.66 -5.23 1.28
CA ILE A 88 0.01 -5.84 0.12
C ILE A 88 0.61 -5.30 -1.19
N ARG A 89 0.88 -3.99 -1.28
CA ARG A 89 1.52 -3.40 -2.46
C ARG A 89 2.91 -3.97 -2.72
N GLU A 90 3.76 -3.98 -1.71
CA GLU A 90 5.15 -4.41 -1.84
C GLU A 90 5.26 -5.94 -1.96
N GLY A 91 4.53 -6.68 -1.12
CA GLY A 91 4.66 -8.12 -0.97
C GLY A 91 3.79 -8.96 -1.91
N HIS A 92 2.70 -8.41 -2.45
CA HIS A 92 1.75 -9.20 -3.26
C HIS A 92 1.49 -8.63 -4.65
N LEU A 93 1.57 -7.30 -4.79
CA LEU A 93 1.54 -6.67 -6.11
C LEU A 93 2.95 -6.59 -6.74
N PHE A 94 4.00 -6.96 -5.98
CA PHE A 94 5.41 -6.89 -6.36
C PHE A 94 5.83 -5.48 -6.77
N HIS A 95 5.28 -4.49 -6.07
CA HIS A 95 5.70 -3.12 -6.23
C HIS A 95 7.05 -2.90 -5.53
N LEU A 96 8.15 -3.16 -6.25
CA LEU A 96 9.49 -2.78 -5.83
C LEU A 96 9.60 -1.25 -5.94
N ARG A 97 9.71 -0.59 -4.79
CA ARG A 97 9.96 0.85 -4.69
C ARG A 97 11.44 1.16 -4.90
#